data_AF-A0AAD7MZZ6-F1
#
_entry.id   AF-A0AAD7MZZ6-F1
#
_cell.length_a   1.000
_cell.length_b   1.000
_cell.length_c   1.000
_cell.angle_alpha   90.00
_cell.angle_beta   90.00
_cell.angle_gamma   90.00
#
_symmetry.space_group_name_H-M   'P 1'
#
loop_
_entity.id
_entity.type
_entity.pdbx_description
1 polymer ?
#
loop_
_entity_poly.entity_id
_entity_poly.type
_entity_poly.pdbx_seq_one_letter_code
_entity_poly.pdbx_strand_id
1 'polypeptide(L)'
;MCKEDHGDEGCENCEALSRWWTHYEHEVDDLILRSNVHTCKESVQDAYDAAAKKDWRNTTKKAPRAKGYYERRGCLSKTGVCKARFPRDLFESTHIDKDGHINIKKKEANINTVSKVITYMSRSNTDVTSLLSGTSVKAVISYVSDYVSKLGLKSYQAFASVYDVFNRSSDIMNNGPTGIDTSRNLMRQMINSMSTKMEIGSPMASMYILGNPDHYKSHMFVNFPWRTYVAFVQNAWKVRDGNADDQEDLDDMLFVRNDNGTFVASSCVDDYRYRPVVYERVTLYEWIQCSEKKARTKRERAQFEEDETIRGVWVDKPDKARGFNDGYESDDDTSDLDLDDFLERDSDSDYDSELTDSGESDNNDSDWDSDDDDDTVVRKEHSKQKNYRLTMHPFLPEHKAIYKSHAVHCDFRKVVSTVPNFLGGAVPRADKGNRDYYCMTMLTLFKHWRSPDDLKDGLSTWDQTFREFEFTERQSQLIANFNLRYECNDARDDHYAIMRKKMAANG
;
A
#
# COMPACT_ATOMS: atom_id res chain seq x y z
N MET A 1 29.85 -40.50 -1.47
CA MET A 1 29.37 -41.42 -2.52
C MET A 1 30.51 -42.36 -2.86
N CYS A 2 30.29 -43.68 -2.78
CA CYS A 2 31.31 -44.65 -3.17
C CYS A 2 31.68 -44.39 -4.64
N LYS A 3 32.97 -44.25 -4.94
CA LYS A 3 33.46 -43.93 -6.30
C LYS A 3 33.81 -45.19 -7.11
N GLU A 4 33.59 -46.38 -6.55
CA GLU A 4 33.97 -47.65 -7.14
C GLU A 4 32.74 -48.44 -7.58
N ASP A 5 32.80 -48.97 -8.81
CA ASP A 5 31.78 -49.83 -9.40
C ASP A 5 31.98 -51.25 -8.83
N HIS A 6 31.25 -51.55 -7.76
CA HIS A 6 31.19 -52.89 -7.19
C HIS A 6 30.06 -53.65 -7.91
N GLY A 7 30.36 -54.80 -8.52
CA GLY A 7 29.35 -55.69 -9.10
C GLY A 7 28.40 -56.29 -8.05
N ASP A 8 27.83 -57.48 -8.30
CA ASP A 8 26.84 -58.15 -7.44
C ASP A 8 27.29 -58.50 -5.99
N GLU A 9 28.50 -58.12 -5.57
CA GLU A 9 28.99 -58.22 -4.19
C GLU A 9 28.87 -56.85 -3.49
N GLY A 10 27.82 -56.71 -2.68
CA GLY A 10 27.47 -55.46 -2.00
C GLY A 10 28.58 -54.91 -1.10
N CYS A 11 28.85 -53.61 -1.21
CA CYS A 11 29.78 -52.87 -0.37
C CYS A 11 29.09 -52.36 0.91
N GLU A 12 29.75 -52.44 2.08
CA GLU A 12 29.20 -51.95 3.36
C GLU A 12 28.79 -50.47 3.30
N ASN A 13 29.55 -49.64 2.56
CA ASN A 13 29.20 -48.23 2.36
C ASN A 13 27.95 -48.06 1.49
N CYS A 14 27.74 -48.94 0.50
CA CYS A 14 26.53 -48.96 -0.32
C CYS A 14 25.33 -49.45 0.49
N GLU A 15 25.51 -50.46 1.35
CA GLU A 15 24.47 -50.90 2.28
C GLU A 15 24.10 -49.82 3.30
N ALA A 16 25.09 -49.14 3.88
CA ALA A 16 24.88 -48.03 4.81
C ALA A 16 24.14 -46.86 4.14
N LEU A 17 24.50 -46.52 2.90
CA LEU A 17 23.81 -45.50 2.12
C LEU A 17 22.37 -45.90 1.81
N SER A 18 22.13 -47.17 1.45
CA SER A 18 20.78 -47.69 1.21
C SER A 18 19.93 -47.62 2.49
N ARG A 19 20.47 -48.03 3.63
CA ARG A 19 19.78 -47.93 4.93
C ARG A 19 19.47 -46.48 5.30
N TRP A 20 20.41 -45.57 5.03
CA TRP A 20 20.20 -44.14 5.27
C TRP A 20 19.06 -43.58 4.41
N TRP A 21 18.99 -43.93 3.11
CA TRP A 21 17.89 -43.49 2.24
C TRP A 21 16.53 -44.03 2.71
N THR A 22 16.45 -45.30 3.10
CA THR A 22 15.21 -45.87 3.67
C THR A 22 14.80 -45.17 4.97
N HIS A 23 15.77 -44.87 5.85
CA HIS A 23 15.49 -44.12 7.07
C HIS A 23 15.04 -42.68 6.76
N TYR A 24 15.70 -42.01 5.84
CA TYR A 24 15.34 -40.65 5.40
C TYR A 24 13.91 -40.59 4.86
N GLU A 25 13.51 -41.53 4.01
CA GLU A 25 12.13 -41.59 3.50
C GLU A 25 11.11 -41.75 4.64
N HIS A 26 11.38 -42.65 5.59
CA HIS A 26 10.51 -42.86 6.74
C HIS A 26 10.39 -41.62 7.63
N GLU A 27 11.52 -40.96 7.93
CA GLU A 27 11.52 -39.75 8.76
C GLU A 27 10.77 -38.59 8.07
N VAL A 28 10.96 -38.42 6.76
CA VAL A 28 10.24 -37.40 6.00
C VAL A 28 8.73 -37.68 6.02
N ASP A 29 8.31 -38.93 5.81
CA ASP A 29 6.90 -39.30 5.85
C ASP A 29 6.27 -39.10 7.24
N ASP A 30 6.96 -39.48 8.33
CA ASP A 30 6.51 -39.22 9.72
C ASP A 30 6.35 -37.71 9.98
N LEU A 31 7.35 -36.92 9.58
CA LEU A 31 7.32 -35.47 9.75
C LEU A 31 6.18 -34.83 8.97
N ILE A 32 5.96 -35.23 7.71
CA ILE A 32 4.86 -34.70 6.88
C ILE A 32 3.51 -35.08 7.49
N LEU A 33 3.33 -36.33 7.90
CA LEU A 33 2.10 -36.81 8.52
C LEU A 33 1.79 -36.01 9.80
N ARG A 34 2.75 -35.87 10.70
CA ARG A 34 2.54 -35.18 11.98
C ARG A 34 2.33 -33.68 11.83
N SER A 35 2.95 -33.06 10.83
CA SER A 35 2.87 -31.60 10.63
C SER A 35 1.66 -31.15 9.80
N ASN A 36 1.14 -31.99 8.89
CA ASN A 36 0.10 -31.61 7.93
C ASN A 36 -1.26 -32.26 8.21
N VAL A 37 -1.36 -33.21 9.15
CA VAL A 37 -2.66 -33.76 9.58
C VAL A 37 -3.33 -32.82 10.56
N HIS A 38 -4.57 -32.47 10.23
CA HIS A 38 -5.43 -31.63 11.05
C HIS A 38 -6.22 -32.47 12.05
N THR A 39 -6.14 -32.06 13.32
CA THR A 39 -7.00 -32.56 14.38
C THR A 39 -7.81 -31.39 14.94
N CYS A 40 -9.13 -31.48 14.84
CA CYS A 40 -10.01 -30.46 15.38
C CYS A 40 -9.85 -30.38 16.91
N LYS A 41 -9.73 -29.15 17.43
CA LYS A 41 -9.71 -28.88 18.88
C LYS A 41 -10.77 -27.82 19.18
N GLU A 42 -11.51 -28.02 20.28
CA GLU A 42 -12.43 -27.02 20.81
C GLU A 42 -11.67 -25.82 21.37
N SER A 43 -12.29 -24.64 21.35
CA SER A 43 -11.74 -23.51 22.10
C SER A 43 -11.84 -23.83 23.60
N VAL A 44 -10.74 -23.61 24.32
CA VAL A 44 -10.70 -23.77 25.78
C VAL A 44 -11.81 -22.95 26.46
N GLN A 45 -12.13 -21.77 25.93
CA GLN A 45 -13.20 -20.92 26.46
C GLN A 45 -14.60 -21.49 26.20
N ASP A 46 -14.87 -21.96 24.98
CA ASP A 46 -16.17 -22.56 24.64
C ASP A 46 -16.42 -23.86 25.44
N ALA A 47 -15.37 -24.66 25.68
CA ALA A 47 -15.44 -25.85 26.53
C ALA A 47 -15.70 -25.49 28.01
N TYR A 48 -15.06 -24.44 28.53
CA TYR A 48 -15.32 -23.90 29.87
C TYR A 48 -16.76 -23.38 30.01
N ASP A 49 -17.26 -22.62 29.04
CA ASP A 49 -18.62 -22.06 29.04
C ASP A 49 -19.68 -23.16 28.94
N ALA A 50 -19.40 -24.24 28.19
CA ALA A 50 -20.27 -25.41 28.10
C ALA A 50 -20.28 -26.23 29.41
N ALA A 51 -19.13 -26.37 30.08
CA ALA A 51 -19.02 -27.03 31.38
C ALA A 51 -19.72 -26.23 32.50
N ALA A 52 -19.55 -24.90 32.50
CA ALA A 52 -20.20 -24.00 33.47
C ALA A 52 -21.73 -24.03 33.41
N LYS A 53 -22.30 -24.31 32.22
CA LYS A 53 -23.76 -24.46 32.05
C LYS A 53 -24.33 -25.78 32.58
N LYS A 54 -23.52 -26.83 32.74
CA LYS A 54 -23.98 -28.14 33.26
C LYS A 54 -24.09 -28.19 34.78
N ASP A 55 -23.29 -27.40 35.52
CA ASP A 55 -23.22 -27.43 36.98
C ASP A 55 -23.68 -26.13 37.66
N TRP A 56 -24.82 -25.57 37.26
CA TRP A 56 -25.34 -24.32 37.85
C TRP A 56 -25.66 -24.42 39.36
N ARG A 57 -25.77 -25.64 39.92
CA ARG A 57 -26.18 -25.88 41.31
C ARG A 57 -25.04 -25.91 42.34
N ASN A 58 -23.76 -25.80 41.94
CA ASN A 58 -22.67 -25.98 42.92
C ASN A 58 -21.44 -25.07 42.72
N THR A 59 -21.61 -23.85 42.21
CA THR A 59 -20.52 -22.88 42.03
C THR A 59 -20.43 -21.86 43.17
N THR A 60 -19.84 -22.26 44.30
CA THR A 60 -19.21 -21.33 45.29
C THR A 60 -17.69 -21.33 45.24
N LYS A 61 -17.08 -22.02 44.28
CA LYS A 61 -15.64 -21.89 44.01
C LYS A 61 -15.42 -21.02 42.79
N LYS A 62 -14.94 -19.78 43.01
CA LYS A 62 -14.38 -18.94 41.95
C LYS A 62 -13.33 -19.76 41.20
N ALA A 63 -13.57 -20.01 39.92
CA ALA A 63 -12.62 -20.72 39.06
C ALA A 63 -11.27 -19.98 39.08
N PRO A 64 -10.14 -20.69 39.19
CA PRO A 64 -8.83 -20.06 39.07
C PRO A 64 -8.73 -19.45 37.68
N ARG A 65 -8.68 -18.11 37.59
CA ARG A 65 -8.31 -17.43 36.35
C ARG A 65 -6.92 -17.95 35.98
N ALA A 66 -6.84 -18.73 34.90
CA ALA A 66 -5.57 -19.17 34.34
C ALA A 66 -4.78 -17.91 33.95
N LYS A 67 -3.89 -17.46 34.83
CA LYS A 67 -2.91 -16.42 34.54
C LYS A 67 -1.97 -16.97 33.46
N GLY A 68 -2.01 -16.39 32.27
CA GLY A 68 -0.81 -16.25 31.44
C GLY A 68 -0.48 -17.30 30.39
N TYR A 69 -1.35 -18.29 30.09
CA TYR A 69 -1.14 -19.13 28.90
C TYR A 69 -2.05 -18.66 27.77
N TYR A 70 -1.46 -18.25 26.65
CA TYR A 70 -2.15 -17.85 25.42
C TYR A 70 -3.39 -18.73 25.19
N GLU A 71 -4.57 -18.11 25.19
CA GLU A 71 -5.84 -18.78 24.89
C GLU A 71 -5.72 -19.50 23.55
N ARG A 72 -5.56 -20.83 23.59
CA ARG A 72 -5.55 -21.63 22.36
C ARG A 72 -6.96 -21.62 21.79
N ARG A 73 -7.21 -20.68 20.87
CA ARG A 73 -8.43 -20.66 20.07
C ARG A 73 -8.45 -21.92 19.21
N GLY A 74 -9.38 -22.81 19.55
CA GLY A 74 -9.68 -24.00 18.75
C GLY A 74 -10.22 -23.62 17.37
N CYS A 75 -10.13 -24.56 16.43
CA CYS A 75 -10.61 -24.38 15.07
C CYS A 75 -12.13 -24.61 14.96
N LEU A 76 -12.78 -25.25 15.93
CA LEU A 76 -14.22 -25.49 15.88
C LEU A 76 -15.02 -24.21 16.14
N SER A 77 -16.08 -24.00 15.36
CA SER A 77 -17.10 -23.00 15.64
C SER A 77 -18.07 -23.50 16.72
N LYS A 78 -18.91 -22.59 17.23
CA LYS A 78 -20.02 -22.92 18.14
C LYS A 78 -21.03 -23.89 17.52
N THR A 79 -21.06 -23.99 16.19
CA THR A 79 -21.92 -24.92 15.43
C THR A 79 -21.21 -26.23 15.07
N GLY A 80 -20.02 -26.49 15.62
CA GLY A 80 -19.24 -27.70 15.35
C GLY A 80 -18.53 -27.72 13.99
N VAL A 81 -18.55 -26.62 13.24
CA VAL A 81 -17.91 -26.51 11.91
C VAL A 81 -16.45 -26.08 12.07
N CYS A 82 -15.52 -26.81 11.45
CA CYS A 82 -14.10 -26.47 11.48
C CYS A 82 -13.82 -25.21 10.64
N LYS A 83 -13.31 -24.15 11.28
CA LYS A 83 -12.89 -22.90 10.63
C LYS A 83 -11.74 -23.10 9.63
N ALA A 84 -10.93 -24.14 9.83
CA ALA A 84 -9.88 -24.55 8.89
C ALA A 84 -10.43 -25.40 7.71
N ARG A 85 -11.76 -25.53 7.59
CA ARG A 85 -12.47 -26.18 6.48
C ARG A 85 -12.17 -27.67 6.33
N PHE A 86 -12.02 -28.37 7.45
CA PHE A 86 -11.94 -29.82 7.49
C PHE A 86 -13.31 -30.44 7.82
N PRO A 87 -13.63 -31.65 7.30
CA PRO A 87 -12.83 -32.45 6.34
C PRO A 87 -12.79 -31.83 4.94
N ARG A 88 -11.70 -32.08 4.19
CA ARG A 88 -11.55 -31.64 2.79
C ARG A 88 -12.28 -32.58 1.82
N ASP A 89 -12.67 -32.06 0.67
CA ASP A 89 -13.25 -32.85 -0.42
C ASP A 89 -12.25 -33.90 -0.93
N LEU A 90 -12.75 -35.10 -1.22
CA LEU A 90 -11.95 -36.22 -1.70
C LEU A 90 -12.14 -36.42 -3.20
N PHE A 91 -11.04 -36.75 -3.88
CA PHE A 91 -11.01 -37.00 -5.32
C PHE A 91 -10.18 -38.25 -5.61
N GLU A 92 -10.77 -39.26 -6.25
CA GLU A 92 -10.06 -40.52 -6.53
C GLU A 92 -9.00 -40.36 -7.64
N SER A 93 -9.22 -39.43 -8.57
CA SER A 93 -8.29 -39.11 -9.66
C SER A 93 -8.23 -37.61 -9.92
N THR A 94 -7.06 -37.13 -10.38
CA THR A 94 -6.87 -35.75 -10.81
C THR A 94 -7.70 -35.47 -12.06
N HIS A 95 -8.54 -34.45 -12.04
CA HIS A 95 -9.35 -34.05 -13.19
C HIS A 95 -9.59 -32.53 -13.22
N ILE A 96 -10.03 -32.04 -14.36
CA ILE A 96 -10.42 -30.64 -14.55
C ILE A 96 -11.95 -30.60 -14.61
N ASP A 97 -12.57 -29.74 -13.81
CA ASP A 97 -14.02 -29.55 -13.87
C ASP A 97 -14.45 -28.66 -15.05
N LYS A 98 -15.77 -28.49 -15.21
CA LYS A 98 -16.34 -27.68 -16.30
C LYS A 98 -15.98 -26.19 -16.20
N ASP A 99 -15.61 -25.75 -15.00
CA ASP A 99 -15.27 -24.37 -14.66
C ASP A 99 -13.75 -24.12 -14.72
N GLY A 100 -12.97 -25.12 -15.16
CA GLY A 100 -11.52 -25.04 -15.36
C GLY A 100 -10.70 -25.21 -14.07
N HIS A 101 -11.31 -25.63 -12.95
CA HIS A 101 -10.58 -25.94 -11.73
C HIS A 101 -9.93 -27.32 -11.80
N ILE A 102 -8.68 -27.39 -11.36
CA ILE A 102 -7.95 -28.65 -11.23
C ILE A 102 -8.20 -29.24 -9.85
N ASN A 103 -8.99 -30.31 -9.82
CA ASN A 103 -9.20 -31.13 -8.63
C ASN A 103 -8.13 -32.20 -8.61
N ILE A 104 -7.12 -32.02 -7.75
CA ILE A 104 -6.01 -32.98 -7.58
C ILE A 104 -6.52 -34.19 -6.79
N LYS A 105 -6.08 -35.39 -7.18
CA LYS A 105 -6.31 -36.62 -6.43
C LYS A 105 -6.02 -36.43 -4.94
N LYS A 106 -7.04 -36.65 -4.10
CA LYS A 106 -6.96 -36.50 -2.64
C LYS A 106 -7.76 -37.62 -1.98
N LYS A 107 -7.07 -38.48 -1.24
CA LYS A 107 -7.66 -39.64 -0.56
C LYS A 107 -7.87 -39.43 0.94
N GLU A 108 -7.13 -38.48 1.52
CA GLU A 108 -7.16 -38.19 2.95
C GLU A 108 -7.82 -36.85 3.21
N ALA A 109 -8.91 -36.87 3.97
CA ALA A 109 -9.74 -35.68 4.17
C ALA A 109 -9.14 -34.72 5.21
N ASN A 110 -8.35 -35.25 6.14
CA ASN A 110 -7.76 -34.52 7.27
C ASN A 110 -6.29 -34.12 7.04
N ILE A 111 -5.73 -34.34 5.86
CA ILE A 111 -4.38 -33.86 5.53
C ILE A 111 -4.47 -32.60 4.65
N ASN A 112 -3.56 -31.65 4.84
CA ASN A 112 -3.40 -30.53 3.91
C ASN A 112 -2.95 -31.00 2.52
N THR A 113 -3.12 -30.14 1.51
CA THR A 113 -2.53 -30.39 0.19
C THR A 113 -1.10 -29.87 0.20
N VAL A 114 -0.13 -30.78 0.10
CA VAL A 114 1.30 -30.47 0.31
C VAL A 114 2.01 -30.30 -1.02
N SER A 115 2.86 -29.26 -1.13
CA SER A 115 3.81 -29.11 -2.25
C SER A 115 5.21 -29.39 -1.74
N LYS A 116 5.83 -30.47 -2.24
CA LYS A 116 7.17 -30.91 -1.81
C LYS A 116 8.18 -29.76 -1.75
N VAL A 117 8.21 -28.92 -2.79
CA VAL A 117 9.16 -27.81 -2.90
C VAL A 117 8.88 -26.73 -1.87
N ILE A 118 7.62 -26.31 -1.71
CA ILE A 118 7.27 -25.23 -0.77
C ILE A 118 7.51 -25.69 0.66
N THR A 119 7.06 -26.90 1.01
CA THR A 119 7.24 -27.49 2.35
C THR A 119 8.71 -27.65 2.69
N TYR A 120 9.54 -28.07 1.72
CA TYR A 120 10.99 -28.16 1.90
C TYR A 120 11.63 -26.79 2.20
N MET A 121 11.25 -25.76 1.43
CA MET A 121 11.81 -24.41 1.59
C MET A 121 11.33 -23.72 2.86
N SER A 122 10.04 -23.84 3.18
CA SER A 122 9.43 -23.18 4.35
C SER A 122 9.64 -23.94 5.65
N ARG A 123 10.05 -25.21 5.57
CA ARG A 123 10.24 -26.14 6.71
C ARG A 123 9.07 -26.10 7.71
N SER A 124 7.86 -25.95 7.19
CA SER A 124 6.64 -25.73 7.96
C SER A 124 5.42 -26.34 7.29
N ASN A 125 4.31 -26.43 8.03
CA ASN A 125 3.03 -26.92 7.48
C ASN A 125 2.58 -26.01 6.32
N THR A 126 2.21 -26.63 5.20
CA THR A 126 1.74 -25.93 3.99
C THR A 126 0.40 -26.46 3.56
N ASP A 127 -0.51 -25.55 3.18
CA ASP A 127 -1.77 -25.88 2.52
C ASP A 127 -1.83 -25.19 1.16
N VAL A 128 -1.58 -25.95 0.09
CA VAL A 128 -1.45 -25.45 -1.27
C VAL A 128 -2.72 -25.73 -2.06
N THR A 129 -3.28 -24.68 -2.67
CA THR A 129 -4.44 -24.78 -3.54
C THR A 129 -4.09 -24.27 -4.94
N SER A 130 -4.51 -25.00 -5.97
CA SER A 130 -4.35 -24.57 -7.36
C SER A 130 -5.37 -23.46 -7.69
N LEU A 131 -4.89 -22.29 -8.09
CA LEU A 131 -5.71 -21.14 -8.49
C LEU A 131 -5.59 -20.89 -9.99
N LEU A 132 -6.07 -21.83 -10.82
CA LEU A 132 -6.01 -21.69 -12.28
C LEU A 132 -7.32 -21.19 -12.90
N SER A 133 -8.42 -21.19 -12.14
CA SER A 133 -9.67 -20.54 -12.53
C SER A 133 -9.58 -19.03 -12.36
N GLY A 134 -9.94 -18.28 -13.40
CA GLY A 134 -9.90 -16.80 -13.40
C GLY A 134 -10.71 -16.19 -12.26
N THR A 135 -11.87 -16.76 -11.92
CA THR A 135 -12.73 -16.29 -10.83
C THR A 135 -12.07 -16.49 -9.46
N SER A 136 -11.39 -17.61 -9.26
CA SER A 136 -10.70 -17.90 -8.00
C SER A 136 -9.51 -16.99 -7.77
N VAL A 137 -8.72 -16.74 -8.82
CA VAL A 137 -7.60 -15.80 -8.77
C VAL A 137 -8.09 -14.41 -8.43
N LYS A 138 -9.15 -13.93 -9.12
CA LYS A 138 -9.78 -12.63 -8.89
C LYS A 138 -10.24 -12.46 -7.43
N ALA A 139 -10.93 -13.46 -6.89
CA ALA A 139 -11.38 -13.46 -5.49
C ALA A 139 -10.21 -13.41 -4.48
N VAL A 140 -9.16 -14.21 -4.73
CA VAL A 140 -7.98 -14.28 -3.87
C VAL A 140 -7.19 -12.97 -3.91
N ILE A 141 -7.03 -12.34 -5.08
CA ILE A 141 -6.35 -11.04 -5.22
C ILE A 141 -7.03 -10.00 -4.35
N SER A 142 -8.36 -9.85 -4.44
CA SER A 142 -9.11 -8.89 -3.60
C SER A 142 -8.91 -9.20 -2.11
N TYR A 143 -8.99 -10.48 -1.71
CA TYR A 143 -8.79 -10.88 -0.32
C TYR A 143 -7.38 -10.56 0.21
N VAL A 144 -6.35 -10.86 -0.56
CA VAL A 144 -4.95 -10.61 -0.19
C VAL A 144 -4.69 -9.10 -0.14
N SER A 145 -5.15 -8.34 -1.14
CA SER A 145 -5.02 -6.88 -1.16
C SER A 145 -5.68 -6.24 0.07
N ASP A 146 -6.91 -6.65 0.41
CA ASP A 146 -7.60 -6.20 1.62
C ASP A 146 -6.86 -6.60 2.90
N TYR A 147 -6.15 -7.72 2.90
CA TYR A 147 -5.36 -8.14 4.05
C TYR A 147 -4.10 -7.29 4.22
N VAL A 148 -3.38 -7.02 3.12
CA VAL A 148 -2.17 -6.20 3.13
C VAL A 148 -2.50 -4.74 3.46
N SER A 149 -3.62 -4.21 2.96
CA SER A 149 -3.99 -2.80 3.19
C SER A 149 -4.59 -2.53 4.58
N LYS A 150 -4.73 -3.53 5.46
CA LYS A 150 -5.29 -3.40 6.83
C LYS A 150 -4.36 -2.73 7.85
N LEU A 151 -3.28 -2.07 7.41
CA LEU A 151 -2.23 -1.51 8.27
C LEU A 151 -2.68 -0.30 9.13
N GLY A 152 -3.97 0.05 9.14
CA GLY A 152 -4.51 1.14 9.95
C GLY A 152 -5.20 0.66 11.23
N LEU A 153 -5.19 1.51 12.26
CA LEU A 153 -6.07 1.36 13.42
C LEU A 153 -7.53 1.28 12.94
N LYS A 154 -8.27 0.29 13.44
CA LYS A 154 -9.71 0.26 13.19
C LYS A 154 -10.32 1.49 13.82
N SER A 155 -11.34 2.07 13.19
CA SER A 155 -11.96 3.32 13.65
C SER A 155 -12.37 3.26 15.12
N TYR A 156 -12.91 2.14 15.62
CA TYR A 156 -13.26 2.00 17.03
C TYR A 156 -12.04 2.07 17.98
N GLN A 157 -10.87 1.58 17.56
CA GLN A 157 -9.63 1.67 18.36
C GLN A 157 -9.12 3.11 18.37
N ALA A 158 -9.20 3.81 17.23
CA ALA A 158 -8.89 5.23 17.14
C ALA A 158 -9.82 6.05 18.05
N PHE A 159 -11.14 5.87 17.93
CA PHE A 159 -12.13 6.55 18.77
C PHE A 159 -11.99 6.23 20.25
N ALA A 160 -11.73 4.97 20.62
CA ALA A 160 -11.48 4.62 22.01
C ALA A 160 -10.23 5.33 22.56
N SER A 161 -9.15 5.43 21.77
CA SER A 161 -7.93 6.15 22.18
C SER A 161 -8.18 7.63 22.37
N VAL A 162 -8.90 8.25 21.43
CA VAL A 162 -9.31 9.65 21.53
C VAL A 162 -10.18 9.88 22.76
N TYR A 163 -11.15 9.00 23.01
CA TYR A 163 -12.03 9.06 24.16
C TYR A 163 -11.27 8.91 25.49
N ASP A 164 -10.34 7.96 25.58
CA ASP A 164 -9.49 7.74 26.76
C ASP A 164 -8.65 9.00 27.07
N VAL A 165 -8.04 9.61 26.06
CA VAL A 165 -7.23 10.84 26.22
C VAL A 165 -8.13 12.02 26.59
N PHE A 166 -9.30 12.15 25.96
CA PHE A 166 -10.25 13.20 26.25
C PHE A 166 -10.73 13.15 27.70
N ASN A 167 -11.07 11.97 28.22
CA ASN A 167 -11.50 11.80 29.60
C ASN A 167 -10.37 12.02 30.63
N ARG A 168 -9.11 11.77 30.27
CA ARG A 168 -7.95 12.05 31.16
C ARG A 168 -7.61 13.53 31.20
N SER A 169 -7.83 14.23 30.09
CA SER A 169 -7.51 15.65 29.93
C SER A 169 -8.73 16.56 30.13
N SER A 170 -9.88 16.02 30.53
CA SER A 170 -11.11 16.79 30.78
C SER A 170 -10.94 17.80 31.91
N ASP A 171 -10.17 17.44 32.94
CA ASP A 171 -9.88 18.33 34.07
C ASP A 171 -8.99 19.52 33.66
N ILE A 172 -8.09 19.29 32.70
CA ILE A 172 -7.23 20.33 32.10
C ILE A 172 -8.04 21.26 31.20
N MET A 173 -9.04 20.74 30.49
CA MET A 173 -9.94 21.55 29.67
C MET A 173 -10.94 22.36 30.50
N ASN A 174 -11.35 21.86 31.65
CA ASN A 174 -12.28 22.55 32.54
C ASN A 174 -11.61 23.60 33.44
N ASN A 175 -10.32 23.43 33.77
CA ASN A 175 -9.62 24.30 34.73
C ASN A 175 -8.34 24.97 34.19
N GLY A 176 -7.90 24.68 32.97
CA GLY A 176 -6.68 25.24 32.36
C GLY A 176 -6.92 26.47 31.48
N PRO A 177 -5.86 27.21 31.09
CA PRO A 177 -5.98 28.35 30.19
C PRO A 177 -6.54 27.90 28.84
N THR A 178 -7.63 28.55 28.41
CA THR A 178 -8.28 28.34 27.11
C THR A 178 -7.45 29.01 26.01
N GLY A 179 -6.52 28.26 25.43
CA GLY A 179 -5.68 28.70 24.32
C GLY A 179 -5.55 27.64 23.24
N ILE A 180 -5.24 28.09 22.02
CA ILE A 180 -4.95 27.24 20.85
C ILE A 180 -3.89 26.17 21.19
N ASP A 181 -2.94 26.50 22.07
CA ASP A 181 -1.86 25.60 22.45
C ASP A 181 -2.32 24.44 23.34
N THR A 182 -3.33 24.64 24.18
CA THR A 182 -3.98 23.56 24.95
C THR A 182 -4.66 22.57 24.01
N SER A 183 -5.35 23.06 22.98
CA SER A 183 -5.98 22.21 21.95
C SER A 183 -4.93 21.47 21.11
N ARG A 184 -3.82 22.11 20.75
CA ARG A 184 -2.69 21.46 20.04
C ARG A 184 -2.06 20.35 20.88
N ASN A 185 -1.83 20.59 22.17
CA ASN A 185 -1.28 19.59 23.08
C ASN A 185 -2.23 18.40 23.26
N LEU A 186 -3.54 18.64 23.36
CA LEU A 186 -4.53 17.56 23.39
C LEU A 186 -4.50 16.72 22.11
N MET A 187 -4.45 17.36 20.94
CA MET A 187 -4.33 16.66 19.67
C MET A 187 -3.02 15.84 19.59
N ARG A 188 -1.90 16.38 20.07
CA ARG A 188 -0.63 15.66 20.15
C ARG A 188 -0.73 14.43 21.05
N GLN A 189 -1.38 14.54 22.21
CA GLN A 189 -1.62 13.41 23.12
C GLN A 189 -2.50 12.32 22.48
N MET A 190 -3.55 12.73 21.75
CA MET A 190 -4.42 11.80 21.01
C MET A 190 -3.62 11.05 19.94
N ILE A 191 -2.83 11.76 19.13
CA ILE A 191 -1.97 11.16 18.09
C ILE A 191 -0.96 10.20 18.71
N ASN A 192 -0.26 10.61 19.77
CA ASN A 192 0.72 9.75 20.45
C ASN A 192 0.07 8.49 21.02
N SER A 193 -1.14 8.61 21.61
CA SER A 193 -1.87 7.44 22.11
C SER A 193 -2.37 6.52 20.99
N MET A 194 -2.65 7.05 19.80
CA MET A 194 -3.00 6.23 18.64
C MET A 194 -1.76 5.48 18.12
N SER A 195 -0.62 6.17 17.97
CA SER A 195 0.63 5.57 17.49
C SER A 195 1.08 4.37 18.32
N THR A 196 0.92 4.40 19.64
CA THR A 196 1.29 3.28 20.53
C THR A 196 0.38 2.05 20.40
N LYS A 197 -0.82 2.20 19.82
CA LYS A 197 -1.74 1.07 19.58
C LYS A 197 -1.55 0.43 18.20
N MET A 198 -0.63 0.93 17.38
CA MET A 198 -0.25 0.30 16.11
C MET A 198 0.78 -0.80 16.38
N GLU A 199 0.36 -2.04 16.22
CA GLU A 199 1.26 -3.20 16.29
C GLU A 199 1.79 -3.51 14.89
N ILE A 200 3.12 -3.58 14.76
CA ILE A 200 3.78 -4.08 13.57
C ILE A 200 4.27 -5.51 13.81
N GLY A 201 4.19 -6.36 12.78
CA GLY A 201 4.71 -7.72 12.88
C GLY A 201 6.22 -7.72 13.11
N SER A 202 6.72 -8.56 14.02
CA SER A 202 8.15 -8.67 14.32
C SER A 202 9.04 -8.80 13.07
N PRO A 203 8.69 -9.60 12.03
CA PRO A 203 9.49 -9.65 10.80
C PRO A 203 9.59 -8.30 10.06
N MET A 204 8.51 -7.51 10.06
CA MET A 204 8.47 -6.18 9.44
C MET A 204 9.32 -5.19 10.25
N ALA A 205 9.25 -5.25 11.59
CA ALA A 205 10.10 -4.46 12.47
C ALA A 205 11.59 -4.77 12.24
N SER A 206 11.95 -6.05 12.20
CA SER A 206 13.33 -6.48 11.91
C SER A 206 13.80 -6.02 10.53
N MET A 207 12.94 -6.07 9.51
CA MET A 207 13.26 -5.57 8.17
C MET A 207 13.61 -4.08 8.20
N TYR A 208 12.82 -3.25 8.89
CA TYR A 208 13.11 -1.81 9.04
C TYR A 208 14.38 -1.54 9.84
N ILE A 209 14.60 -2.24 10.96
CA ILE A 209 15.79 -2.08 11.79
C ILE A 209 17.07 -2.45 11.03
N LEU A 210 17.01 -3.47 10.17
CA LEU A 210 18.14 -3.90 9.34
C LEU A 210 18.36 -3.03 8.10
N GLY A 211 17.57 -1.96 7.89
CA GLY A 211 17.70 -1.07 6.73
C GLY A 211 17.36 -1.73 5.39
N ASN A 212 16.62 -2.85 5.40
CA ASN A 212 16.18 -3.50 4.17
C ASN A 212 15.04 -2.71 3.52
N PRO A 213 14.96 -2.66 2.18
CA PRO A 213 13.83 -2.05 1.50
C PRO A 213 12.53 -2.79 1.84
N ASP A 214 11.48 -2.05 2.18
CA ASP A 214 10.16 -2.60 2.50
C ASP A 214 9.34 -2.94 1.25
N HIS A 215 9.81 -2.55 0.06
CA HIS A 215 9.21 -2.89 -1.21
C HIS A 215 10.22 -2.89 -2.36
N TYR A 216 10.00 -3.78 -3.32
CA TYR A 216 10.61 -3.70 -4.65
C TYR A 216 9.52 -3.27 -5.64
N LYS A 217 9.79 -2.21 -6.42
CA LYS A 217 8.82 -1.69 -7.38
C LYS A 217 9.43 -1.58 -8.76
N SER A 218 8.73 -2.13 -9.75
CA SER A 218 9.01 -1.89 -11.17
C SER A 218 8.40 -0.57 -11.65
N HIS A 219 7.42 -0.03 -10.92
CA HIS A 219 6.67 1.17 -11.27
C HIS A 219 6.58 2.15 -10.10
N MET A 220 6.40 3.42 -10.41
CA MET A 220 6.15 4.50 -9.47
C MET A 220 4.67 4.87 -9.48
N PHE A 221 4.13 5.29 -8.34
CA PHE A 221 2.76 5.77 -8.26
C PHE A 221 2.74 7.29 -8.11
N VAL A 222 1.85 7.96 -8.84
CA VAL A 222 1.62 9.41 -8.72
C VAL A 222 0.17 9.64 -8.35
N ASN A 223 -0.07 10.49 -7.36
CA ASN A 223 -1.41 10.82 -6.89
C ASN A 223 -2.22 11.52 -7.98
N PHE A 224 -3.42 11.00 -8.24
CA PHE A 224 -4.31 11.51 -9.27
C PHE A 224 -5.67 11.87 -8.69
N PRO A 225 -5.94 13.16 -8.41
CA PRO A 225 -7.24 13.64 -7.95
C PRO A 225 -8.25 13.68 -9.11
N TRP A 226 -8.53 12.55 -9.74
CA TRP A 226 -9.30 12.47 -10.99
C TRP A 226 -10.69 13.11 -10.94
N ARG A 227 -11.34 13.09 -9.76
CA ARG A 227 -12.69 13.67 -9.58
C ARG A 227 -12.73 15.17 -9.87
N THR A 228 -11.67 15.93 -9.59
CA THR A 228 -11.67 17.38 -9.87
C THR A 228 -11.79 17.65 -11.37
N TYR A 229 -11.07 16.88 -12.20
CA TYR A 229 -11.14 16.99 -13.65
C TYR A 229 -12.50 16.57 -14.21
N VAL A 230 -13.06 15.47 -13.71
CA VAL A 230 -14.36 14.97 -14.17
C VAL A 230 -15.50 15.89 -13.72
N ALA A 231 -15.46 16.38 -12.48
CA ALA A 231 -16.44 17.33 -11.96
C ALA A 231 -16.41 18.66 -12.73
N PHE A 232 -15.20 19.15 -13.08
CA PHE A 232 -15.06 20.33 -13.93
C PHE A 232 -15.78 20.16 -15.27
N VAL A 233 -15.57 19.04 -15.96
CA VAL A 233 -16.25 18.74 -17.23
C VAL A 233 -17.76 18.59 -17.01
N GLN A 234 -18.17 17.84 -15.99
CA GLN A 234 -19.58 17.58 -15.68
C GLN A 234 -20.35 18.88 -15.39
N ASN A 235 -19.79 19.77 -14.56
CA ASN A 235 -20.42 21.03 -14.20
C ASN A 235 -20.53 21.97 -15.41
N ALA A 236 -19.53 22.01 -16.29
CA ALA A 236 -19.58 22.82 -17.50
C ALA A 236 -20.71 22.39 -18.45
N TRP A 237 -20.97 21.09 -18.58
CA TRP A 237 -22.06 20.57 -19.41
C TRP A 237 -23.44 20.68 -18.71
N LYS A 238 -23.52 20.48 -17.39
CA LYS A 238 -24.76 20.72 -16.61
C LYS A 238 -25.29 22.15 -16.73
N VAL A 239 -24.40 23.14 -16.63
CA VAL A 239 -24.75 24.56 -16.78
C VAL A 239 -25.32 24.83 -18.17
N ARG A 240 -24.77 24.18 -19.20
CA ARG A 240 -25.25 24.33 -20.59
C ARG A 240 -26.60 23.66 -20.83
N ASP A 241 -26.82 22.51 -20.22
CA ASP A 241 -28.09 21.77 -20.33
C ASP A 241 -29.22 22.42 -19.51
N GLY A 242 -28.96 23.56 -18.85
CA GLY A 242 -29.95 24.32 -18.07
C GLY A 242 -30.21 23.77 -16.68
N ASN A 243 -29.41 22.80 -16.21
CA ASN A 243 -29.56 22.14 -14.91
C ASN A 243 -28.53 22.70 -13.90
N ALA A 244 -28.53 24.02 -13.70
CA ALA A 244 -27.56 24.71 -12.85
C ALA A 244 -27.79 24.49 -11.33
N ASP A 245 -28.99 24.05 -10.93
CA ASP A 245 -29.36 23.88 -9.52
C ASP A 245 -28.74 22.63 -8.85
N ASP A 246 -28.20 21.69 -9.64
CA ASP A 246 -27.54 20.44 -9.17
C ASP A 246 -26.00 20.51 -9.27
N GLN A 247 -25.42 21.66 -8.93
CA GLN A 247 -23.97 21.82 -8.88
C GLN A 247 -23.41 20.95 -7.74
N GLU A 248 -22.60 19.95 -8.07
CA GLU A 248 -21.83 19.25 -7.04
C GLU A 248 -20.72 20.21 -6.61
N ASP A 249 -20.87 20.79 -5.41
CA ASP A 249 -19.84 21.56 -4.70
C ASP A 249 -18.71 20.62 -4.28
N LEU A 250 -18.01 20.05 -5.25
CA LEU A 250 -16.65 19.61 -5.04
C LEU A 250 -15.82 20.88 -5.06
N ASP A 251 -15.58 21.45 -3.87
CA ASP A 251 -14.65 22.56 -3.67
C ASP A 251 -13.45 22.33 -4.59
N ASP A 252 -13.25 23.25 -5.54
CA ASP A 252 -12.04 23.27 -6.35
C ASP A 252 -10.88 23.09 -5.37
N MET A 253 -10.16 21.97 -5.45
CA MET A 253 -9.00 21.70 -4.61
C MET A 253 -7.91 22.70 -5.00
N LEU A 254 -8.04 23.91 -4.49
CA LEU A 254 -7.09 24.99 -4.62
C LEU A 254 -5.97 24.66 -3.66
N PHE A 255 -4.87 24.15 -4.21
CA PHE A 255 -3.64 24.03 -3.45
C PHE A 255 -3.12 25.43 -3.24
N VAL A 256 -3.31 25.96 -2.04
CA VAL A 256 -2.70 27.21 -1.60
C VAL A 256 -1.26 26.88 -1.24
N ARG A 257 -0.32 27.21 -2.14
CA ARG A 257 1.11 27.06 -1.85
C ARG A 257 1.65 28.40 -1.36
N ASN A 258 2.35 28.37 -0.21
CA ASN A 258 3.09 29.52 0.29
C ASN A 258 4.49 29.49 -0.35
N ASP A 259 4.65 30.21 -1.46
CA ASP A 259 5.96 30.45 -2.06
C ASP A 259 6.43 31.85 -1.62
N ASN A 260 7.27 31.91 -0.57
CA ASN A 260 7.88 33.14 -0.05
C ASN A 260 6.88 34.27 0.27
N GLY A 261 5.79 33.96 0.99
CA GLY A 261 4.81 34.94 1.45
C GLY A 261 3.74 35.31 0.42
N THR A 262 3.74 34.69 -0.76
CA THR A 262 2.68 34.87 -1.77
C THR A 262 1.85 33.59 -1.84
N PHE A 263 0.57 33.69 -1.47
CA PHE A 263 -0.37 32.58 -1.62
C PHE A 263 -0.77 32.43 -3.09
N VAL A 264 -0.28 31.39 -3.76
CA VAL A 264 -0.69 31.09 -5.13
C VAL A 264 -1.73 29.98 -5.07
N ALA A 265 -2.96 30.30 -5.49
CA ALA A 265 -4.00 29.31 -5.73
C ALA A 265 -3.65 28.56 -7.02
N SER A 266 -3.23 27.29 -6.91
CA SER A 266 -2.94 26.43 -8.06
C SER A 266 -4.05 25.38 -8.21
N SER A 267 -4.76 25.43 -9.34
CA SER A 267 -5.71 24.40 -9.73
C SER A 267 -5.02 23.37 -10.63
N CYS A 268 -5.03 22.10 -10.23
CA CYS A 268 -4.48 21.02 -11.04
C CYS A 268 -5.21 20.86 -12.39
N VAL A 269 -6.49 21.26 -12.45
CA VAL A 269 -7.27 21.24 -13.69
C VAL A 269 -6.74 22.30 -14.66
N ASP A 270 -6.45 23.50 -14.16
CA ASP A 270 -5.90 24.59 -14.98
C ASP A 270 -4.47 24.28 -15.47
N ASP A 271 -3.65 23.59 -14.65
CA ASP A 271 -2.34 23.10 -15.07
C ASP A 271 -2.44 22.26 -16.36
N TYR A 272 -3.45 21.38 -16.47
CA TYR A 272 -3.66 20.57 -17.66
C TYR A 272 -4.30 21.37 -18.81
N ARG A 273 -5.33 22.18 -18.55
CA ARG A 273 -6.04 22.96 -19.59
C ARG A 273 -5.12 23.95 -20.30
N TYR A 274 -4.27 24.62 -19.54
CA TYR A 274 -3.33 25.63 -20.04
C TYR A 274 -1.90 25.07 -20.20
N ARG A 275 -1.77 23.75 -20.38
CA ARG A 275 -0.49 23.12 -20.72
C ARG A 275 0.13 23.73 -21.98
N PRO A 276 1.47 23.74 -22.12
CA PRO A 276 2.15 24.24 -23.31
C PRO A 276 1.62 23.63 -24.62
N VAL A 277 1.70 24.38 -25.73
CA VAL A 277 1.23 23.91 -27.06
C VAL A 277 1.94 22.63 -27.50
N VAL A 278 3.21 22.46 -27.12
CA VAL A 278 4.00 21.24 -27.41
C VAL A 278 3.34 19.98 -26.83
N TYR A 279 2.56 20.11 -25.75
CA TYR A 279 1.87 19.02 -25.08
C TYR A 279 0.36 18.99 -25.36
N GLU A 280 -0.11 19.67 -26.41
CA GLU A 280 -1.52 19.76 -26.76
C GLU A 280 -2.19 18.39 -26.97
N ARG A 281 -1.48 17.45 -27.59
CA ARG A 281 -2.02 16.10 -27.87
C ARG A 281 -1.90 15.11 -26.70
N VAL A 282 -1.30 15.53 -25.59
CA VAL A 282 -1.14 14.67 -24.41
C VAL A 282 -2.49 14.52 -23.72
N THR A 283 -2.90 13.28 -23.47
CA THR A 283 -4.15 12.98 -22.74
C THR A 283 -4.00 13.30 -21.25
N LEU A 284 -5.11 13.43 -20.52
CA LEU A 284 -5.04 13.70 -19.08
C LEU A 284 -4.34 12.56 -18.34
N TYR A 285 -4.60 11.32 -18.72
CA TYR A 285 -3.94 10.16 -18.11
C TYR A 285 -2.41 10.21 -18.28
N GLU A 286 -1.94 10.49 -19.51
CA GLU A 286 -0.50 10.60 -19.79
C GLU A 286 0.12 11.82 -19.13
N TRP A 287 -0.60 12.94 -19.10
CA TRP A 287 -0.16 14.16 -18.42
C TRP A 287 0.23 13.87 -16.98
N ILE A 288 -0.65 13.18 -16.23
CA ILE A 288 -0.38 12.78 -14.84
C ILE A 288 0.82 11.83 -14.72
N GLN A 289 1.13 11.04 -15.75
CA GLN A 289 2.27 10.13 -15.73
C GLN A 289 3.62 10.81 -15.99
N CYS A 290 3.63 11.88 -16.79
CA CYS A 290 4.87 12.47 -17.31
C CYS A 290 5.14 13.92 -16.88
N SER A 291 4.12 14.67 -16.43
CA SER A 291 4.26 16.09 -16.12
C SER A 291 5.08 16.34 -14.86
N GLU A 292 6.10 17.18 -14.97
CA GLU A 292 6.89 17.69 -13.85
C GLU A 292 6.85 19.22 -13.85
N LYS A 293 6.20 19.77 -12.82
CA LYS A 293 6.08 21.22 -12.61
C LYS A 293 7.20 21.71 -11.70
N LYS A 294 7.98 22.70 -12.15
CA LYS A 294 9.05 23.35 -11.36
C LYS A 294 8.75 24.83 -11.18
N ALA A 295 8.95 25.35 -9.97
CA ALA A 295 8.88 26.78 -9.69
C ALA A 295 10.14 27.49 -10.21
N ARG A 296 9.97 28.70 -10.75
CA ARG A 296 11.04 29.57 -11.22
C ARG A 296 11.67 30.32 -10.05
N THR A 297 12.99 30.45 -10.06
CA THR A 297 13.72 31.32 -9.13
C THR A 297 13.38 32.79 -9.35
N LYS A 298 13.70 33.68 -8.39
CA LYS A 298 13.49 35.14 -8.54
C LYS A 298 14.19 35.69 -9.80
N ARG A 299 15.42 35.24 -10.05
CA ARG A 299 16.22 35.61 -11.22
C ARG A 299 15.57 35.14 -12.53
N GLU A 300 15.09 33.90 -12.57
CA GLU A 300 14.42 33.34 -13.76
C GLU A 300 13.08 34.00 -14.04
N ARG A 301 12.37 34.46 -13.00
CA ARG A 301 11.15 35.25 -13.15
C ARG A 301 11.43 36.60 -13.80
N ALA A 302 12.44 37.34 -13.33
CA ALA A 302 12.85 38.60 -13.94
C ALA A 302 13.28 38.42 -15.41
N GLN A 303 14.08 37.39 -15.70
CA GLN A 303 14.50 37.06 -17.07
C GLN A 303 13.32 36.68 -17.98
N PHE A 304 12.32 35.97 -17.47
CA PHE A 304 11.11 35.63 -18.22
C PHE A 304 10.25 36.86 -18.56
N GLU A 305 10.25 37.88 -17.70
CA GLU A 305 9.53 39.12 -17.95
C GLU A 305 10.23 40.00 -18.99
N GLU A 306 11.57 40.02 -18.98
CA GLU A 306 12.42 40.84 -19.85
C GLU A 306 12.67 40.23 -21.24
N ASP A 307 12.79 38.90 -21.37
CA ASP A 307 13.21 38.23 -22.60
C ASP A 307 12.06 37.52 -23.32
N GLU A 308 11.68 38.03 -24.48
CA GLU A 308 10.62 37.43 -25.32
C GLU A 308 11.00 36.03 -25.84
N THR A 309 12.29 35.68 -25.91
CA THR A 309 12.73 34.35 -26.39
C THR A 309 12.58 33.27 -25.32
N ILE A 310 12.68 33.63 -24.03
CA ILE A 310 12.47 32.73 -22.88
C ILE A 310 10.98 32.40 -22.69
N ARG A 311 10.07 33.17 -23.30
CA ARG A 311 8.62 32.90 -23.30
C ARG A 311 8.22 31.64 -24.07
N GLY A 312 9.15 30.96 -24.75
CA GLY A 312 8.87 29.73 -25.50
C GLY A 312 9.47 28.44 -24.91
N VAL A 313 10.72 28.49 -24.44
CA VAL A 313 11.47 27.30 -24.00
C VAL A 313 12.63 27.74 -23.10
N TRP A 314 12.83 27.10 -21.94
CA TRP A 314 14.02 27.30 -21.11
C TRP A 314 14.67 25.95 -20.78
N VAL A 315 16.00 25.95 -20.66
CA VAL A 315 16.78 24.76 -20.34
C VAL A 315 17.18 24.79 -18.87
N ASP A 316 16.67 23.84 -18.10
CA ASP A 316 17.01 23.68 -16.68
C ASP A 316 18.53 23.47 -16.54
N LYS A 317 19.14 24.29 -15.69
CA LYS A 317 20.55 24.09 -15.32
C LYS A 317 20.57 22.98 -14.26
N PRO A 318 21.42 21.95 -14.40
CA PRO A 318 21.53 20.95 -13.35
C PRO A 318 21.91 21.66 -12.05
N ASP A 319 21.23 21.32 -10.96
CA ASP A 319 21.62 21.76 -9.63
C ASP A 319 23.10 21.42 -9.46
N LYS A 320 23.93 22.43 -9.17
CA LYS A 320 25.32 22.16 -8.79
C LYS A 320 25.24 21.21 -7.60
N ALA A 321 25.71 19.97 -7.77
CA ALA A 321 26.01 19.11 -6.65
C ALA A 321 26.84 19.95 -5.67
N ARG A 322 26.35 20.16 -4.45
CA ARG A 322 27.10 20.81 -3.36
C ARG A 322 28.30 19.91 -3.05
N GLY A 323 29.34 20.07 -3.85
CA GLY A 323 30.68 19.55 -3.60
C GLY A 323 31.38 20.51 -2.65
N PHE A 324 31.96 19.92 -1.61
CA PHE A 324 32.82 20.57 -0.64
C PHE A 324 34.01 21.30 -1.31
N ASN A 325 34.38 22.41 -0.68
CA ASN A 325 35.62 23.20 -0.71
C ASN A 325 35.80 24.44 -1.62
N ASP A 326 35.86 25.56 -0.89
CA ASP A 326 36.75 26.72 -0.90
C ASP A 326 36.78 27.74 -2.05
N GLY A 327 36.37 28.95 -1.67
CA GLY A 327 36.58 30.20 -2.42
C GLY A 327 35.62 31.29 -1.96
N TYR A 328 35.93 31.91 -0.82
CA TYR A 328 35.27 33.13 -0.32
C TYR A 328 35.28 34.22 -1.40
N GLU A 329 34.11 34.72 -1.77
CA GLU A 329 33.90 36.15 -2.04
C GLU A 329 32.46 36.49 -1.64
N SER A 330 32.37 37.28 -0.58
CA SER A 330 31.16 37.79 0.03
C SER A 330 30.50 38.82 -0.87
N ASP A 331 29.19 38.73 -1.06
CA ASP A 331 28.33 39.91 -1.05
C ASP A 331 27.05 39.58 -0.29
N ASP A 332 26.90 40.35 0.78
CA ASP A 332 25.93 40.31 1.85
C ASP A 332 24.61 40.94 1.40
N ASP A 333 23.49 40.23 1.59
CA ASP A 333 22.16 40.79 1.87
C ASP A 333 21.10 39.67 1.91
N THR A 334 21.09 38.92 3.02
CA THR A 334 19.87 38.27 3.51
C THR A 334 19.85 38.35 5.03
N SER A 335 19.32 39.46 5.54
CA SER A 335 18.81 39.54 6.90
C SER A 335 17.49 38.75 7.00
N ASP A 336 17.42 37.98 8.07
CA ASP A 336 16.22 37.46 8.75
C ASP A 336 15.40 36.38 8.05
N LEU A 337 15.77 35.12 8.31
CA LEU A 337 14.80 34.11 8.75
C LEU A 337 15.44 33.23 9.82
N ASP A 338 14.90 33.35 11.03
CA ASP A 338 15.19 32.56 12.22
C ASP A 338 15.13 31.06 11.92
N LEU A 339 16.25 30.40 12.17
CA LEU A 339 16.42 28.95 12.16
C LEU A 339 16.76 28.49 13.58
N ASP A 340 15.95 28.89 14.55
CA ASP A 340 15.81 28.15 15.80
C ASP A 340 14.62 27.21 15.61
N ASP A 341 14.91 25.93 15.35
CA ASP A 341 14.21 24.77 15.95
C ASP A 341 14.51 23.48 15.17
N PHE A 342 15.77 23.02 15.19
CA PHE A 342 16.03 21.58 15.16
C PHE A 342 17.43 21.24 15.70
N LEU A 343 17.45 20.87 16.99
CA LEU A 343 18.46 20.09 17.70
C LEU A 343 19.77 20.81 18.08
N GLU A 344 19.76 21.42 19.25
CA GLU A 344 20.87 21.26 20.20
C GLU A 344 20.45 20.38 21.37
N ARG A 345 21.44 19.63 21.83
CA ARG A 345 21.37 18.49 22.72
C ARG A 345 22.22 18.81 23.96
N ASP A 346 21.76 18.26 25.08
CA ASP A 346 22.42 18.04 26.38
C ASP A 346 22.41 19.13 27.47
N SER A 347 22.05 18.63 28.68
CA SER A 347 22.51 18.98 30.03
C SER A 347 21.99 20.23 30.74
N ASP A 348 21.14 20.01 31.77
CA ASP A 348 21.41 20.34 33.19
C ASP A 348 20.17 19.99 34.05
N SER A 349 20.24 18.92 34.85
CA SER A 349 20.46 18.91 36.31
C SER A 349 19.38 19.64 37.13
N ASP A 350 18.43 18.88 37.65
CA ASP A 350 18.10 18.85 39.09
C ASP A 350 16.93 17.90 39.32
N TYR A 351 17.21 16.70 39.82
CA TYR A 351 16.23 16.02 40.66
C TYR A 351 16.93 15.27 41.79
N ASP A 352 16.50 15.68 42.98
CA ASP A 352 16.89 15.21 44.28
C ASP A 352 16.34 13.80 44.57
N SER A 353 17.04 13.17 45.50
CA SER A 353 16.88 11.89 46.17
C SER A 353 15.45 11.37 46.40
N GLU A 354 15.22 10.06 46.17
CA GLU A 354 15.07 9.08 47.28
C GLU A 354 14.63 7.67 46.80
N LEU A 355 15.26 6.66 47.45
CA LEU A 355 14.77 5.31 47.80
C LEU A 355 14.89 4.12 46.80
N THR A 356 16.02 3.41 46.96
CA THR A 356 16.16 1.96 47.26
C THR A 356 15.31 0.91 46.55
N ASP A 357 15.94 -0.06 45.88
CA ASP A 357 16.12 -1.42 46.44
C ASP A 357 17.11 -2.24 45.58
N SER A 358 17.87 -3.06 46.28
CA SER A 358 19.03 -3.87 45.92
C SER A 358 18.74 -5.18 45.19
N GLY A 359 19.74 -5.71 44.46
CA GLY A 359 19.80 -7.15 44.14
C GLY A 359 20.66 -7.56 42.93
N GLU A 360 21.99 -7.55 43.11
CA GLU A 360 23.01 -8.53 42.63
C GLU A 360 23.06 -8.91 41.12
N SER A 361 24.09 -8.44 40.39
CA SER A 361 25.36 -9.15 40.10
C SER A 361 25.21 -10.47 39.34
N ASP A 362 25.68 -10.50 38.08
CA ASP A 362 26.84 -11.32 37.75
C ASP A 362 27.45 -10.90 36.41
N ASN A 363 28.69 -10.43 36.51
CA ASN A 363 29.62 -10.24 35.40
C ASN A 363 30.08 -11.61 34.89
N ASN A 364 30.20 -11.76 33.58
CA ASN A 364 31.32 -12.50 33.04
C ASN A 364 31.66 -12.01 31.63
N ASP A 365 32.78 -11.30 31.56
CA ASP A 365 33.55 -11.07 30.35
C ASP A 365 34.09 -12.41 29.81
N SER A 366 34.10 -12.57 28.49
CA SER A 366 35.16 -13.35 27.84
C SER A 366 35.42 -12.82 26.43
N ASP A 367 36.51 -12.10 26.39
CA ASP A 367 37.40 -11.73 25.29
C ASP A 367 37.78 -12.93 24.42
N TRP A 368 37.65 -12.82 23.08
CA TRP A 368 38.38 -13.62 22.09
C TRP A 368 38.51 -12.85 20.77
N ASP A 369 39.66 -12.22 20.60
CA ASP A 369 40.27 -11.83 19.32
C ASP A 369 40.35 -13.02 18.35
N SER A 370 40.05 -12.77 17.08
CA SER A 370 40.69 -13.43 15.93
C SER A 370 40.47 -12.60 14.67
N ASP A 371 41.55 -11.98 14.23
CA ASP A 371 41.77 -11.46 12.89
C ASP A 371 41.63 -12.59 11.85
N ASP A 372 40.87 -12.34 10.78
CA ASP A 372 41.14 -12.95 9.48
C ASP A 372 40.56 -12.04 8.38
N ASP A 373 41.49 -11.46 7.61
CA ASP A 373 41.29 -10.71 6.39
C ASP A 373 40.55 -11.55 5.32
N ASP A 374 39.42 -11.07 4.81
CA ASP A 374 38.98 -11.39 3.44
C ASP A 374 38.41 -10.15 2.75
N ASP A 375 39.31 -9.53 2.00
CA ASP A 375 39.12 -8.38 1.11
C ASP A 375 38.16 -8.73 -0.04
N THR A 376 36.85 -8.62 0.19
CA THR A 376 35.87 -8.55 -0.91
C THR A 376 35.40 -7.12 -1.11
N VAL A 377 36.21 -6.38 -1.89
CA VAL A 377 35.88 -5.04 -2.41
C VAL A 377 34.64 -5.15 -3.32
N VAL A 378 33.45 -5.05 -2.73
CA VAL A 378 32.23 -4.76 -3.47
C VAL A 378 32.33 -3.30 -3.93
N ARG A 379 32.87 -3.11 -5.13
CA ARG A 379 32.80 -1.84 -5.86
C ARG A 379 31.34 -1.41 -5.93
N LYS A 380 30.95 -0.46 -5.08
CA LYS A 380 29.75 0.37 -5.29
C LYS A 380 29.96 1.11 -6.61
N GLU A 381 29.42 0.57 -7.70
CA GLU A 381 29.22 1.36 -8.91
C GLU A 381 28.22 2.46 -8.57
N HIS A 382 28.76 3.60 -8.13
CA HIS A 382 28.01 4.85 -8.11
C HIS A 382 27.55 5.11 -9.54
N SER A 383 26.27 4.87 -9.81
CA SER A 383 25.67 5.28 -11.07
C SER A 383 25.85 6.80 -11.17
N LYS A 384 26.78 7.24 -12.01
CA LYS A 384 26.93 8.65 -12.37
C LYS A 384 25.59 9.08 -12.95
N GLN A 385 24.78 9.80 -12.18
CA GLN A 385 23.59 10.47 -12.70
C GLN A 385 24.07 11.36 -13.85
N LYS A 386 23.74 10.95 -15.09
CA LYS A 386 23.99 11.78 -16.26
C LYS A 386 23.14 13.03 -16.10
N ASN A 387 23.77 14.19 -15.89
CA ASN A 387 23.13 15.49 -15.87
C ASN A 387 22.50 15.78 -17.23
N TYR A 388 21.24 15.40 -17.43
CA TYR A 388 20.48 15.79 -18.60
C TYR A 388 19.89 17.18 -18.37
N ARG A 389 20.05 18.04 -19.38
CA ARG A 389 19.41 19.36 -19.44
C ARG A 389 17.95 19.16 -19.78
N LEU A 390 17.04 19.52 -18.88
CA LEU A 390 15.60 19.42 -19.11
C LEU A 390 15.08 20.64 -19.85
N THR A 391 14.32 20.40 -20.90
CA THR A 391 13.64 21.46 -21.65
C THR A 391 12.28 21.73 -21.00
N MET A 392 12.18 22.86 -20.31
CA MET A 392 11.00 23.31 -19.59
C MET A 392 10.23 24.31 -20.44
N HIS A 393 8.90 24.19 -20.47
CA HIS A 393 8.02 25.07 -21.22
C HIS A 393 7.12 25.87 -20.28
N PRO A 394 6.88 27.16 -20.55
CA PRO A 394 5.89 27.92 -19.80
C PRO A 394 4.47 27.43 -20.12
N PHE A 395 3.58 27.54 -19.13
CA PHE A 395 2.14 27.37 -19.35
C PHE A 395 1.61 28.43 -20.33
N LEU A 396 0.37 28.32 -20.76
CA LEU A 396 -0.25 29.36 -21.58
C LEU A 396 -0.54 30.63 -20.74
N PRO A 397 -0.53 31.83 -21.34
CA PRO A 397 -0.77 33.11 -20.64
C PRO A 397 -2.10 33.19 -19.90
N GLU A 398 -3.10 32.43 -20.34
CA GLU A 398 -4.42 32.33 -19.72
C GLU A 398 -4.35 31.72 -18.31
N HIS A 399 -3.27 30.99 -17.99
CA HIS A 399 -2.99 30.50 -16.63
C HIS A 399 -2.41 31.59 -15.73
N LYS A 400 -3.22 32.61 -15.42
CA LYS A 400 -2.83 33.82 -14.69
C LYS A 400 -2.04 33.58 -13.39
N ALA A 401 -2.36 32.50 -12.66
CA ALA A 401 -1.73 32.19 -11.38
C ALA A 401 -0.27 31.67 -11.48
N ILE A 402 0.05 30.85 -12.49
CA ILE A 402 1.36 30.17 -12.55
C ILE A 402 2.18 30.45 -13.81
N TYR A 403 1.60 31.10 -14.83
CA TYR A 403 2.27 31.41 -16.10
C TYR A 403 3.66 32.03 -15.90
N LYS A 404 3.77 32.99 -14.98
CA LYS A 404 5.02 33.69 -14.66
C LYS A 404 5.91 32.94 -13.68
N SER A 405 5.33 32.12 -12.80
CA SER A 405 6.03 31.55 -11.65
C SER A 405 6.49 30.12 -11.86
N HIS A 406 5.92 29.39 -12.82
CA HIS A 406 6.21 27.97 -13.02
C HIS A 406 6.50 27.65 -14.48
N ALA A 407 7.16 26.51 -14.68
CA ALA A 407 7.32 25.86 -15.97
C ALA A 407 7.08 24.36 -15.82
N VAL A 408 6.81 23.70 -16.94
CA VAL A 408 6.51 22.26 -16.97
C VAL A 408 7.30 21.54 -18.05
N HIS A 409 7.70 20.32 -17.73
CA HIS A 409 8.30 19.37 -18.66
C HIS A 409 7.53 18.05 -18.61
N CYS A 410 7.35 17.39 -19.75
CA CYS A 410 6.76 16.06 -19.83
C CYS A 410 7.85 15.04 -20.19
N ASP A 411 8.24 14.19 -19.23
CA ASP A 411 9.14 13.07 -19.50
C ASP A 411 8.35 11.85 -19.98
N PHE A 412 8.18 11.71 -21.29
CA PHE A 412 7.41 10.62 -21.88
C PHE A 412 7.99 9.22 -21.59
N ARG A 413 9.26 9.11 -21.18
CA ARG A 413 9.84 7.82 -20.76
C ARG A 413 9.15 7.28 -19.50
N LYS A 414 8.59 8.17 -18.68
CA LYS A 414 7.87 7.81 -17.44
C LYS A 414 6.47 7.26 -17.69
N VAL A 415 5.88 7.45 -18.87
CA VAL A 415 4.52 6.96 -19.21
C VAL A 415 4.40 5.44 -19.03
N VAL A 416 5.50 4.71 -19.20
CA VAL A 416 5.51 3.25 -19.04
C VAL A 416 5.74 2.83 -17.58
N SER A 417 6.55 3.59 -16.83
CA SER A 417 6.94 3.24 -15.45
C SER A 417 6.10 3.91 -14.37
N THR A 418 5.26 4.88 -14.70
CA THR A 418 4.45 5.64 -13.74
C THR A 418 2.99 5.23 -13.84
N VAL A 419 2.36 4.91 -12.71
CA VAL A 419 0.96 4.51 -12.62
C VAL A 419 0.17 5.56 -11.83
N PRO A 420 -0.83 6.22 -12.43
CA PRO A 420 -1.71 7.13 -11.71
C PRO A 420 -2.52 6.41 -10.63
N ASN A 421 -2.42 6.90 -9.39
CA ASN A 421 -3.17 6.44 -8.24
C ASN A 421 -4.42 7.31 -8.04
N PHE A 422 -5.58 6.79 -8.42
CA PHE A 422 -6.87 7.50 -8.38
C PHE A 422 -7.30 7.79 -6.94
N LEU A 423 -7.30 9.08 -6.57
CA LEU A 423 -7.74 9.56 -5.26
C LEU A 423 -9.22 10.01 -5.30
N GLY A 424 -9.89 9.97 -4.14
CA GLY A 424 -11.28 10.42 -4.01
C GLY A 424 -12.32 9.35 -4.32
N GLY A 425 -11.92 8.08 -4.50
CA GLY A 425 -12.84 6.96 -4.71
C GLY A 425 -12.59 6.22 -6.02
N ALA A 426 -13.36 5.16 -6.23
CA ALA A 426 -13.15 4.26 -7.36
C ALA A 426 -13.74 4.82 -8.67
N VAL A 427 -13.02 4.59 -9.77
CA VAL A 427 -13.40 4.95 -11.16
C VAL A 427 -14.70 4.23 -11.54
N PRO A 428 -15.66 4.85 -12.25
CA PRO A 428 -16.92 4.20 -12.61
C PRO A 428 -16.75 2.86 -13.34
N ARG A 429 -17.69 1.94 -13.10
CA ARG A 429 -17.69 0.60 -13.72
C ARG A 429 -18.24 0.65 -15.13
N ALA A 430 -17.75 -0.23 -16.00
CA ALA A 430 -18.21 -0.32 -17.37
C ALA A 430 -19.58 -1.02 -17.52
N ASP A 431 -19.88 -1.95 -16.61
CA ASP A 431 -20.99 -2.91 -16.67
C ASP A 431 -22.24 -2.46 -15.89
N LYS A 432 -22.07 -1.72 -14.79
CA LYS A 432 -23.15 -1.33 -13.88
C LYS A 432 -23.00 0.12 -13.40
N GLY A 433 -24.07 0.90 -13.48
CA GLY A 433 -24.15 2.26 -12.96
C GLY A 433 -24.60 3.26 -14.02
N ASN A 434 -24.23 4.52 -13.85
CA ASN A 434 -24.52 5.56 -14.83
C ASN A 434 -23.55 5.46 -16.03
N ARG A 435 -24.10 5.04 -17.18
CA ARG A 435 -23.34 4.87 -18.43
C ARG A 435 -22.77 6.17 -18.95
N ASP A 436 -23.53 7.26 -18.90
CA ASP A 436 -23.08 8.57 -19.36
C ASP A 436 -21.92 9.09 -18.51
N TYR A 437 -21.99 8.93 -17.18
CA TYR A 437 -20.89 9.27 -16.28
C TYR A 437 -19.63 8.45 -16.56
N TYR A 438 -19.79 7.15 -16.86
CA TYR A 438 -18.68 6.28 -17.28
C TYR A 438 -18.02 6.78 -18.57
N CYS A 439 -18.82 7.00 -19.63
CA CYS A 439 -18.34 7.44 -20.93
C CYS A 439 -17.64 8.80 -20.84
N MET A 440 -18.26 9.76 -20.14
CA MET A 440 -17.68 11.07 -19.84
C MET A 440 -16.35 10.93 -19.11
N THR A 441 -16.27 10.09 -18.06
CA THR A 441 -15.03 9.87 -17.31
C THR A 441 -13.93 9.31 -18.21
N MET A 442 -14.21 8.27 -19.00
CA MET A 442 -13.20 7.68 -19.89
C MET A 442 -12.72 8.67 -20.96
N LEU A 443 -13.62 9.47 -21.55
CA LEU A 443 -13.27 10.51 -22.50
C LEU A 443 -12.42 11.61 -21.84
N THR A 444 -12.78 12.07 -20.64
CA THR A 444 -11.98 13.05 -19.90
C THR A 444 -10.54 12.57 -19.62
N LEU A 445 -10.35 11.26 -19.42
CA LEU A 445 -9.04 10.66 -19.16
C LEU A 445 -8.20 10.47 -20.43
N PHE A 446 -8.80 9.98 -21.52
CA PHE A 446 -8.08 9.45 -22.68
C PHE A 446 -8.26 10.24 -23.98
N LYS A 447 -9.18 11.20 -24.03
CA LYS A 447 -9.27 12.18 -25.11
C LYS A 447 -8.55 13.44 -24.67
N HIS A 448 -7.73 14.05 -25.53
CA HIS A 448 -7.07 15.31 -25.20
C HIS A 448 -8.09 16.47 -25.22
N TRP A 449 -7.98 17.40 -24.27
CA TRP A 449 -8.91 18.54 -24.17
C TRP A 449 -8.25 19.73 -23.47
N ARG A 450 -8.71 20.95 -23.79
CA ARG A 450 -8.43 22.21 -23.06
C ARG A 450 -9.74 22.84 -22.57
N SER A 451 -10.81 22.63 -23.32
CA SER A 451 -12.19 22.98 -22.96
C SER A 451 -13.05 21.72 -22.86
N PRO A 452 -14.09 21.69 -22.00
CA PRO A 452 -15.09 20.61 -22.00
C PRO A 452 -15.74 20.38 -23.38
N ASP A 453 -15.71 21.38 -24.25
CA ASP A 453 -16.21 21.33 -25.64
C ASP A 453 -15.44 20.38 -26.53
N ASP A 454 -14.14 20.18 -26.26
CA ASP A 454 -13.31 19.30 -27.07
C ASP A 454 -13.72 17.83 -26.91
N LEU A 455 -14.41 17.50 -25.81
CA LEU A 455 -14.74 16.13 -25.45
C LEU A 455 -15.95 15.59 -26.20
N LYS A 456 -16.97 16.41 -26.47
CA LYS A 456 -18.27 15.98 -26.99
C LYS A 456 -18.92 17.11 -27.78
N ASP A 457 -19.55 16.79 -28.90
CA ASP A 457 -20.37 17.77 -29.63
C ASP A 457 -21.73 17.95 -28.92
N GLY A 458 -22.28 19.17 -28.97
CA GLY A 458 -23.52 19.54 -28.27
C GLY A 458 -24.72 18.67 -28.63
N LEU A 459 -24.74 18.11 -29.85
CA LEU A 459 -25.85 17.29 -30.35
C LEU A 459 -25.70 15.78 -30.07
N SER A 460 -24.47 15.31 -29.86
CA SER A 460 -24.17 13.89 -29.63
C SER A 460 -24.48 13.48 -28.19
N THR A 461 -24.56 12.18 -27.89
CA THR A 461 -24.57 11.68 -26.50
C THR A 461 -23.15 11.28 -26.05
N TRP A 462 -22.92 11.19 -24.74
CA TRP A 462 -21.64 10.72 -24.21
C TRP A 462 -21.33 9.29 -24.66
N ASP A 463 -22.34 8.41 -24.67
CA ASP A 463 -22.18 7.02 -25.15
C ASP A 463 -21.88 6.95 -26.66
N GLN A 464 -22.52 7.78 -27.48
CA GLN A 464 -22.21 7.84 -28.91
C GLN A 464 -20.77 8.30 -29.15
N THR A 465 -20.37 9.41 -28.52
CA THR A 465 -19.00 9.95 -28.64
C THR A 465 -17.95 8.94 -28.18
N PHE A 466 -18.24 8.19 -27.12
CA PHE A 466 -17.35 7.14 -26.62
C PHE A 466 -17.19 5.99 -27.62
N ARG A 467 -18.26 5.59 -28.33
CA ARG A 467 -18.21 4.52 -29.34
C ARG A 467 -17.50 4.94 -30.62
N GLU A 468 -17.62 6.22 -30.99
CA GLU A 468 -16.99 6.79 -32.19
C GLU A 468 -15.50 7.12 -31.96
N PHE A 469 -15.08 7.32 -30.72
CA PHE A 469 -13.69 7.62 -30.39
C PHE A 469 -12.80 6.36 -30.50
N GLU A 470 -11.75 6.46 -31.31
CA GLU A 470 -10.76 5.39 -31.48
C GLU A 470 -9.73 5.42 -30.35
N PHE A 471 -9.90 4.53 -29.37
CA PHE A 471 -8.91 4.30 -28.31
C PHE A 471 -7.71 3.53 -28.86
N THR A 472 -6.51 3.91 -28.41
CA THR A 472 -5.31 3.10 -28.70
C THR A 472 -5.40 1.74 -28.01
N GLU A 473 -4.67 0.75 -28.51
CA GLU A 473 -4.62 -0.59 -27.88
C GLU A 473 -4.27 -0.52 -26.39
N ARG A 474 -3.31 0.36 -26.04
CA ARG A 474 -2.92 0.59 -24.65
C ARG A 474 -4.04 1.22 -23.82
N GLN A 475 -4.76 2.19 -24.35
CA GLN A 475 -5.88 2.83 -23.66
C GLN A 475 -7.02 1.82 -23.44
N SER A 476 -7.36 1.04 -24.46
CA SER A 476 -8.35 -0.04 -24.35
C SER A 476 -7.97 -1.06 -23.26
N GLN A 477 -6.69 -1.43 -23.18
CA GLN A 477 -6.19 -2.30 -22.11
C GLN A 477 -6.31 -1.65 -20.72
N LEU A 478 -6.00 -0.36 -20.59
CA LEU A 478 -6.14 0.37 -19.32
C LEU A 478 -7.61 0.46 -18.88
N ILE A 479 -8.52 0.76 -19.81
CA ILE A 479 -9.96 0.82 -19.57
C ILE A 479 -10.48 -0.55 -19.09
N ALA A 480 -10.06 -1.65 -19.73
CA ALA A 480 -10.39 -2.99 -19.28
C ALA A 480 -9.83 -3.29 -17.88
N ASN A 481 -8.60 -2.88 -17.60
CA ASN A 481 -7.96 -3.07 -16.29
C ASN A 481 -8.66 -2.28 -15.17
N PHE A 482 -9.27 -1.13 -15.45
CA PHE A 482 -10.07 -0.40 -14.45
C PHE A 482 -11.27 -1.22 -13.96
N ASN A 483 -11.84 -2.07 -14.82
CA ASN A 483 -12.95 -2.94 -14.44
C ASN A 483 -12.50 -4.14 -13.58
N LEU A 484 -11.23 -4.57 -13.71
CA LEU A 484 -10.70 -5.76 -13.03
C LEU A 484 -10.87 -5.71 -11.52
N ARG A 485 -10.70 -4.55 -10.89
CA ARG A 485 -10.91 -4.40 -9.43
C ARG A 485 -12.34 -4.78 -9.03
N TYR A 486 -13.32 -4.40 -9.83
CA TYR A 486 -14.73 -4.72 -9.57
C TYR A 486 -15.01 -6.19 -9.79
N GLU A 487 -14.46 -6.78 -10.85
CA GLU A 487 -14.57 -8.22 -11.09
C GLU A 487 -13.95 -9.05 -9.96
N CYS A 488 -12.83 -8.59 -9.38
CA CYS A 488 -12.22 -9.21 -8.20
C CYS A 488 -13.10 -9.13 -6.96
N ASN A 489 -13.77 -8.00 -6.73
CA ASN A 489 -14.68 -7.84 -5.60
C ASN A 489 -15.97 -8.66 -5.78
N ASP A 490 -16.56 -8.64 -6.97
CA ASP A 490 -17.76 -9.42 -7.30
C ASP A 490 -17.46 -10.93 -7.15
N ALA A 491 -16.33 -11.41 -7.69
CA ALA A 491 -15.91 -12.81 -7.56
C ALA A 491 -15.71 -13.24 -6.08
N ARG A 492 -15.15 -12.35 -5.27
CA ARG A 492 -14.97 -12.58 -3.83
C ARG A 492 -16.33 -12.69 -3.12
N ASP A 493 -17.24 -11.77 -3.41
CA ASP A 493 -18.54 -11.71 -2.76
C ASP A 493 -19.43 -12.90 -3.18
N ASP A 494 -19.37 -13.31 -4.45
CA ASP A 494 -20.00 -14.53 -4.97
C ASP A 494 -19.46 -15.78 -4.28
N HIS A 495 -18.13 -15.88 -4.11
CA HIS A 495 -17.51 -16.98 -3.38
C HIS A 495 -18.01 -17.03 -1.91
N TYR A 496 -18.10 -15.88 -1.23
CA TYR A 496 -18.68 -15.82 0.12
C TYR A 496 -20.16 -16.20 0.16
N ALA A 497 -20.94 -15.86 -0.87
CA ALA A 497 -22.34 -16.26 -0.97
C ALA A 497 -22.48 -17.78 -1.14
N ILE A 498 -21.65 -18.40 -1.98
CA ILE A 498 -21.62 -19.86 -2.18
C ILE A 498 -21.25 -20.56 -0.86
N MET A 499 -20.23 -20.09 -0.15
CA MET A 499 -19.82 -20.67 1.13
C MET A 499 -20.91 -20.57 2.20
N ARG A 500 -21.62 -19.43 2.27
CA ARG A 500 -22.77 -19.28 3.18
C ARG A 500 -23.89 -20.27 2.86
N LYS A 501 -24.21 -20.48 1.57
CA LYS A 501 -25.20 -21.47 1.13
C LYS A 501 -24.80 -22.89 1.51
N LYS A 502 -23.52 -23.27 1.30
CA LYS A 502 -23.00 -24.59 1.70
C LYS A 502 -23.08 -24.80 3.21
N MET A 503 -22.74 -23.78 4.01
CA MET A 503 -22.85 -23.85 5.47
C MET A 503 -24.31 -23.99 5.94
N ALA A 504 -25.25 -23.31 5.29
CA ALA A 504 -26.67 -23.41 5.61
C ALA A 504 -27.32 -24.74 5.16
N ALA A 505 -26.73 -25.43 4.19
CA ALA A 505 -27.20 -26.75 3.74
C ALA A 505 -26.66 -27.91 4.61
N ASN A 506 -25.54 -27.70 5.29
CA ASN A 506 -24.85 -28.72 6.09
C ASN A 506 -25.06 -28.58 7.61
N GLY A 507 -25.81 -27.58 8.06
CA GLY A 507 -26.19 -27.37 9.46
C GLY A 507 -27.70 -27.35 9.60
#